data_AF-A0A4Q0AY93-F1
#
_entry.id   AF-A0A4Q0AY93-F1
#
_cell.length_a   1.000
_cell.length_b   1.000
_cell.length_c   1.000
_cell.angle_alpha   90.00
_cell.angle_beta   90.00
_cell.angle_gamma   90.00
#
_symmetry.space_group_name_H-M   'P 1'
#
loop_
_entity.id
_entity.type
_entity.pdbx_description
1 polymer ?
#
loop_
_entity_poly.entity_id
_entity_poly.type
_entity_poly.pdbx_seq_one_letter_code
_entity_poly.pdbx_strand_id
1 'polypeptide(L)'
;MEDIVVILVLQNEKCIMFKIYLFLFLFVFSTFGMSQTGANGLQILPLPSKAQLVWQDQSFYLFVHFGTNTFSNKEWGLGDEPESVFNPTALDCNQWARIAKAVGAKGIILMARHHDGFCLWPVNSVHIRWPKVNGKMVGEMF
;
A
#
# COMPACT_ATOMS: atom_id res chain seq x y z
N MET A 1 -53.59 -50.54 -48.38
CA MET A 1 -52.73 -49.38 -48.73
C MET A 1 -53.11 -48.15 -47.90
N GLU A 2 -54.37 -48.02 -47.51
CA GLU A 2 -54.89 -46.92 -46.67
C GLU A 2 -54.37 -46.95 -45.23
N ASP A 3 -54.18 -48.13 -44.62
CA ASP A 3 -53.71 -48.25 -43.23
C ASP A 3 -52.29 -47.70 -42.98
N ILE A 4 -51.40 -47.82 -43.97
CA ILE A 4 -50.01 -47.35 -43.87
C ILE A 4 -49.96 -45.81 -43.88
N VAL A 5 -50.81 -45.16 -44.68
CA VAL A 5 -50.86 -43.70 -44.79
C VAL A 5 -51.37 -43.10 -43.47
N VAL A 6 -52.38 -43.70 -42.84
CA VAL A 6 -52.91 -43.25 -41.53
C VAL A 6 -51.86 -43.40 -40.42
N ILE A 7 -51.12 -44.51 -40.39
CA ILE A 7 -50.04 -44.74 -39.41
C ILE A 7 -48.92 -43.71 -39.57
N LEU A 8 -48.50 -43.41 -40.80
CA LEU A 8 -47.45 -42.43 -41.08
C LEU A 8 -47.87 -41.00 -40.70
N VAL A 9 -49.13 -40.62 -40.97
CA VAL A 9 -49.67 -39.32 -40.55
C VAL A 9 -49.71 -39.22 -39.03
N LEU A 10 -50.21 -40.24 -38.33
CA LEU A 10 -50.24 -40.26 -36.86
C LEU A 10 -48.83 -40.27 -36.23
N GLN A 11 -47.85 -40.91 -36.86
CA GLN A 11 -46.45 -40.85 -36.43
C GLN A 11 -45.84 -39.46 -36.64
N ASN A 12 -46.15 -38.79 -37.75
CA ASN A 12 -45.69 -37.43 -38.02
C ASN A 12 -46.26 -36.43 -37.01
N GLU A 13 -47.57 -36.49 -36.73
CA GLU A 13 -48.23 -35.65 -35.71
C GLU A 13 -47.63 -35.85 -34.32
N LYS A 14 -47.40 -37.10 -33.89
CA LYS A 14 -46.74 -37.40 -32.62
C LYS A 14 -45.30 -36.88 -32.57
N CYS A 15 -44.58 -36.94 -33.68
CA CYS A 15 -43.20 -36.45 -33.77
C CYS A 15 -43.15 -34.90 -33.69
N ILE A 16 -44.12 -34.22 -34.32
CA ILE A 16 -44.28 -32.77 -34.25
C ILE A 16 -44.62 -32.34 -32.82
N MET A 17 -45.58 -33.01 -32.18
CA MET A 17 -45.97 -32.71 -30.79
C MET A 17 -44.80 -32.96 -29.82
N PHE A 18 -44.03 -34.04 -29.99
CA PHE A 18 -42.84 -34.28 -29.17
C PHE A 18 -41.79 -33.17 -29.32
N LYS A 19 -41.55 -32.68 -30.54
CA LYS A 19 -40.63 -31.55 -30.77
C LYS A 19 -41.14 -30.25 -30.14
N ILE A 20 -42.45 -30.00 -30.16
CA ILE A 20 -43.07 -28.85 -29.51
C ILE A 20 -42.91 -28.95 -27.99
N TYR A 21 -43.21 -30.10 -27.38
CA TYR A 21 -43.04 -30.29 -25.94
C TYR A 21 -41.57 -30.20 -25.52
N LEU A 22 -40.65 -30.73 -26.32
CA LEU A 22 -39.22 -30.62 -26.07
C LEU A 22 -38.75 -29.15 -26.17
N PHE A 23 -39.22 -28.42 -27.18
CA PHE A 23 -38.90 -27.00 -27.33
C PHE A 23 -39.45 -26.16 -26.18
N LEU A 24 -40.70 -26.41 -25.76
CA LEU A 24 -41.30 -25.74 -24.61
C LEU A 24 -40.59 -26.09 -23.30
N PHE A 25 -40.20 -27.35 -23.11
CA PHE A 25 -39.44 -27.78 -21.94
C PHE A 25 -38.07 -27.10 -21.87
N LEU A 26 -37.34 -27.05 -22.99
CA LEU A 26 -36.05 -26.38 -23.06
C LEU A 26 -36.18 -24.85 -22.89
N PHE A 27 -37.24 -24.26 -23.44
CA PHE A 27 -37.52 -22.83 -23.27
C PHE A 27 -37.80 -22.49 -21.79
N VAL A 28 -38.66 -23.25 -21.11
CA VAL A 28 -38.93 -23.07 -19.67
C VAL A 28 -37.67 -23.29 -18.84
N PHE A 29 -36.87 -24.33 -19.13
CA PHE A 29 -35.63 -24.60 -18.40
C PHE A 29 -34.59 -23.48 -18.58
N SER A 30 -34.52 -22.85 -19.75
CA SER A 30 -33.61 -21.71 -20.01
C SER A 30 -33.95 -20.45 -19.19
N THR A 31 -35.21 -20.30 -18.76
CA THR A 31 -35.65 -19.19 -17.89
C THR A 31 -35.36 -19.43 -16.40
N PHE A 32 -35.05 -20.67 -15.99
CA PHE A 32 -34.63 -21.03 -14.64
C PHE A 32 -33.11 -20.89 -14.45
N GLY A 33 -32.49 -19.90 -15.08
CA GLY A 33 -31.14 -19.48 -14.72
C GLY A 33 -31.15 -18.96 -13.29
N MET A 34 -30.70 -19.77 -12.32
CA MET A 34 -30.41 -19.29 -10.98
C MET A 34 -29.30 -18.24 -11.10
N SER A 35 -29.69 -16.97 -11.05
CA SER A 35 -28.73 -15.91 -10.79
C SER A 35 -28.23 -16.14 -9.37
N GLN A 36 -27.00 -16.65 -9.24
CA GLN A 36 -26.31 -16.64 -7.97
C GLN A 36 -26.17 -15.15 -7.61
N THR A 37 -27.05 -14.66 -6.73
CA THR A 37 -26.77 -13.43 -6.01
C THR A 37 -25.55 -13.79 -5.18
N GLY A 38 -24.36 -13.54 -5.74
CA GLY A 38 -23.15 -13.51 -4.95
C GLY A 38 -23.51 -12.70 -3.74
N ALA A 39 -23.43 -13.32 -2.56
CA ALA A 39 -23.71 -12.64 -1.32
C ALA A 39 -22.68 -11.52 -1.21
N ASN A 40 -22.99 -10.36 -1.78
CA ASN A 40 -22.32 -9.11 -1.53
C ASN A 40 -22.78 -8.69 -0.14
N GLY A 41 -22.42 -9.50 0.87
CA GLY A 41 -22.29 -8.99 2.22
C GLY A 41 -21.41 -7.76 2.09
N LEU A 42 -21.90 -6.62 2.59
CA LEU A 42 -21.23 -5.33 2.48
C LEU A 42 -19.74 -5.51 2.68
N GLN A 43 -18.96 -5.41 1.59
CA GLN A 43 -17.52 -5.53 1.67
C GLN A 43 -17.03 -4.27 2.38
N ILE A 44 -16.78 -4.37 3.68
CA ILE A 44 -16.21 -3.27 4.46
C ILE A 44 -14.76 -3.15 3.99
N LEU A 45 -14.52 -2.16 3.13
CA LEU A 45 -13.16 -1.79 2.72
C LEU A 45 -12.40 -1.24 3.94
N PRO A 46 -11.06 -1.39 3.98
CA PRO A 46 -10.27 -0.79 5.04
C PRO A 46 -10.49 0.71 5.07
N LEU A 47 -11.03 1.23 6.18
CA LEU A 47 -11.16 2.66 6.42
C LEU A 47 -9.91 3.18 7.14
N PRO A 48 -9.46 4.40 6.84
CA PRO A 48 -8.37 5.00 7.58
C PRO A 48 -8.78 5.24 9.04
N SER A 49 -7.88 4.95 9.96
CA SER A 49 -7.96 5.43 11.33
C SER A 49 -7.91 6.96 11.39
N LYS A 50 -8.32 7.53 12.52
CA LYS A 50 -8.21 8.99 12.77
C LYS A 50 -6.77 9.49 12.58
N ALA A 51 -5.77 8.72 13.00
CA ALA A 51 -4.36 9.08 12.84
C ALA A 51 -3.93 9.11 11.37
N GLN A 52 -4.39 8.14 10.56
CA GLN A 52 -4.13 8.11 9.12
C GLN A 52 -4.80 9.31 8.42
N LEU A 53 -6.01 9.69 8.82
CA LEU A 53 -6.67 10.89 8.29
C LEU A 53 -5.89 12.16 8.61
N VAL A 54 -5.43 12.33 9.85
CA VAL A 54 -4.60 13.49 10.25
C VAL A 54 -3.30 13.55 9.45
N TRP A 55 -2.62 12.41 9.26
CA TRP A 55 -1.41 12.32 8.47
C TRP A 55 -1.67 12.62 6.98
N GLN A 56 -2.75 12.06 6.43
CA GLN A 56 -3.15 12.30 5.03
C GLN A 56 -3.44 13.78 4.77
N ASP A 57 -4.06 14.47 5.73
CA ASP A 57 -4.37 15.91 5.63
C ASP A 57 -3.11 16.79 5.61
N GLN A 58 -2.00 16.33 6.19
CA GLN A 58 -0.74 17.08 6.15
C GLN A 58 -0.12 17.18 4.75
N SER A 59 -0.39 16.21 3.85
CA SER A 59 -0.07 16.19 2.41
C SER A 59 1.41 16.32 1.99
N PHE A 60 2.30 16.94 2.77
CA PHE A 60 3.69 17.20 2.39
C PHE A 60 4.63 17.33 3.60
N TYR A 61 5.76 16.61 3.54
CA TYR A 61 6.83 16.58 4.53
C TYR A 61 8.19 16.54 3.84
N LEU A 62 9.25 16.98 4.53
CA LEU A 62 10.63 16.76 4.09
C LEU A 62 11.23 15.55 4.79
N PHE A 63 12.05 14.78 4.07
CA PHE A 63 12.84 13.69 4.63
C PHE A 63 14.32 14.04 4.57
N VAL A 64 14.97 14.13 5.73
CA VAL A 64 16.39 14.48 5.85
C VAL A 64 17.23 13.24 6.13
N HIS A 65 18.11 12.92 5.18
CA HIS A 65 19.17 11.92 5.33
C HIS A 65 20.44 12.63 5.75
N PHE A 66 20.92 12.34 6.96
CA PHE A 66 22.11 12.98 7.51
C PHE A 66 22.82 12.06 8.50
N GLY A 67 24.12 11.85 8.33
CA GLY A 67 24.89 10.94 9.17
C GLY A 67 26.33 10.78 8.67
N THR A 68 27.04 9.77 9.16
CA THR A 68 28.39 9.39 8.71
C THR A 68 28.50 9.28 7.19
N ASN A 69 27.49 8.69 6.55
CA ASN A 69 27.32 8.57 5.10
C ASN A 69 27.47 9.90 4.33
N THR A 70 26.99 11.00 4.91
CA THR A 70 27.13 12.35 4.36
C THR A 70 28.60 12.78 4.25
N PHE A 71 29.45 12.31 5.17
CA PHE A 71 30.87 12.66 5.25
C PHE A 71 31.78 11.61 4.61
N SER A 72 31.29 10.37 4.44
CA SER A 72 32.01 9.30 3.76
C SER A 72 31.69 9.21 2.27
N ASN A 73 30.79 10.06 1.76
CA ASN A 73 30.32 10.06 0.37
C ASN A 73 29.77 8.68 -0.06
N LYS A 74 28.98 8.07 0.82
CA LYS A 74 28.33 6.78 0.58
C LYS A 74 26.83 6.95 0.70
N GLU A 75 26.07 6.38 -0.22
CA GLU A 75 24.63 6.20 -0.03
C GLU A 75 24.39 5.19 1.10
N TRP A 76 25.09 4.05 1.02
CA TRP A 76 25.01 2.98 1.99
C TRP A 76 26.34 2.71 2.69
N GLY A 77 26.37 2.91 4.01
CA GLY A 77 27.52 2.69 4.86
C GLY A 77 27.57 1.24 5.31
N LEU A 78 28.78 0.74 5.60
CA LEU A 78 28.97 -0.65 6.05
C LEU A 78 28.90 -0.76 7.57
N GLY A 79 28.85 0.37 8.29
CA GLY A 79 28.89 0.41 9.75
C GLY A 79 30.30 0.27 10.32
N ASP A 80 31.31 0.48 9.48
CA ASP A 80 32.74 0.52 9.84
C ASP A 80 33.31 1.94 9.82
N GLU A 81 32.47 2.93 9.50
CA GLU A 81 32.85 4.33 9.52
C GLU A 81 33.24 4.77 10.95
N PRO A 82 34.40 5.42 11.14
CA PRO A 82 34.79 5.91 12.46
C PRO A 82 33.85 7.05 12.87
N GLU A 83 33.45 7.08 14.15
CA GLU A 83 32.59 8.14 14.72
C GLU A 83 33.08 9.55 14.40
N SER A 84 34.40 9.73 14.40
CA SER A 84 35.07 11.02 14.14
C SER A 84 34.84 11.57 12.73
N VAL A 85 34.39 10.74 11.77
CA VAL A 85 34.07 11.21 10.41
C VAL A 85 32.86 12.15 10.41
N PHE A 86 31.94 11.94 11.34
CA PHE A 86 30.75 12.78 11.46
C PHE A 86 31.09 14.02 12.29
N ASN A 87 31.44 15.10 11.59
CA ASN A 87 31.90 16.36 12.17
C ASN A 87 31.35 17.58 11.40
N PRO A 88 30.03 17.86 11.49
CA PRO A 88 29.48 19.07 10.90
C PRO A 88 30.03 20.33 11.56
N THR A 89 30.58 21.24 10.77
CA THR A 89 31.20 22.48 11.26
C THR A 89 30.24 23.66 11.42
N ALA A 90 29.05 23.59 10.81
CA ALA A 90 28.06 24.66 10.80
C ALA A 90 26.63 24.11 10.89
N LEU A 91 26.40 23.15 11.78
CA LEU A 91 25.08 22.56 11.98
C LEU A 91 24.11 23.60 12.56
N ASP A 92 23.01 23.86 11.85
CA ASP A 92 21.87 24.65 12.33
C ASP A 92 20.56 23.94 11.97
N CYS A 93 20.03 23.14 12.89
CA CYS A 93 18.75 22.45 12.70
C CYS A 93 17.57 23.43 12.53
N ASN A 94 17.67 24.65 13.06
CA ASN A 94 16.66 25.68 12.84
C ASN A 94 16.66 26.17 11.39
N GLN A 95 17.79 26.13 10.70
CA GLN A 95 17.85 26.45 9.27
C GLN A 95 17.03 25.45 8.46
N TRP A 96 17.09 24.16 8.79
CA TRP A 96 16.27 23.12 8.16
C TRP A 96 14.79 23.36 8.42
N ALA A 97 14.40 23.65 9.67
CA ALA A 97 13.02 23.95 10.04
C ALA A 97 12.48 25.20 9.31
N ARG A 98 13.30 26.26 9.18
CA ARG A 98 12.95 27.48 8.41
C ARG A 98 12.68 27.15 6.95
N ILE A 99 13.53 26.33 6.32
CA ILE A 99 13.34 25.91 4.93
C ILE A 99 12.08 25.06 4.79
N ALA A 100 11.89 24.06 5.65
CA ALA A 100 10.71 23.19 5.63
C ALA A 100 9.41 24.02 5.67
N LYS A 101 9.36 25.00 6.58
CA LYS A 101 8.24 25.95 6.67
C LYS A 101 8.09 26.78 5.39
N ALA A 102 9.18 27.30 4.84
CA ALA A 102 9.16 28.15 3.65
C ALA A 102 8.66 27.41 2.40
N VAL A 103 8.95 26.11 2.27
CA VAL A 103 8.47 25.27 1.16
C VAL A 103 7.09 24.67 1.41
N GLY A 104 6.44 24.99 2.54
CA GLY A 104 5.09 24.53 2.87
C GLY A 104 5.01 23.12 3.46
N ALA A 105 6.12 22.51 3.87
CA ALA A 105 6.11 21.22 4.53
C ALA A 105 5.49 21.32 5.94
N LYS A 106 4.75 20.29 6.33
CA LYS A 106 4.11 20.19 7.67
C LYS A 106 5.04 19.66 8.75
N GLY A 107 6.19 19.14 8.35
CA GLY A 107 7.22 18.67 9.27
C GLY A 107 8.42 18.10 8.54
N ILE A 108 9.40 17.69 9.34
CA ILE A 108 10.60 16.99 8.90
C ILE A 108 10.59 15.59 9.50
N ILE A 109 10.83 14.59 8.67
CA ILE A 109 11.19 13.24 9.10
C ILE A 109 12.72 13.19 9.10
N LEU A 110 13.33 13.00 10.27
CA LEU A 110 14.77 12.83 10.41
C LEU A 110 15.09 11.33 10.54
N MET A 111 16.06 10.89 9.75
CA MET A 111 16.67 9.57 9.92
C MET A 111 17.55 9.57 11.18
N ALA A 112 16.95 9.31 12.33
CA ALA A 112 17.69 9.31 13.60
C ALA A 112 18.87 8.30 13.58
N ARG A 113 18.65 7.13 12.96
CA ARG A 113 19.63 6.08 12.70
C ARG A 113 19.35 5.50 11.32
N HIS A 114 20.40 5.14 10.61
CA HIS A 114 20.32 4.49 9.30
C HIS A 114 20.77 3.02 9.39
N HIS A 115 20.94 2.38 8.24
CA HIS A 115 21.36 0.98 8.15
C HIS A 115 22.82 0.77 8.60
N ASP A 116 23.71 1.76 8.46
CA ASP A 116 25.10 1.71 8.94
C ASP A 116 25.19 1.72 10.47
N GLY A 117 24.10 2.06 11.16
CA GLY A 117 23.98 1.91 12.60
C GLY A 117 24.44 3.11 13.42
N PHE A 118 24.94 4.18 12.78
CA PHE A 118 25.23 5.43 13.46
C PHE A 118 23.95 6.09 14.01
N CYS A 119 23.99 6.54 15.27
CA CYS A 119 22.86 7.20 15.93
C CYS A 119 23.11 8.71 16.10
N LEU A 120 22.17 9.54 15.60
CA LEU A 120 22.15 11.01 15.79
C LEU A 120 21.76 11.46 17.20
N TRP A 121 21.58 10.51 18.13
CA TRP A 121 21.26 10.78 19.52
C TRP A 121 22.11 9.91 20.45
N PRO A 122 22.33 10.34 21.71
CA PRO A 122 23.05 9.54 22.67
C PRO A 122 22.28 8.26 23.01
N VAL A 123 22.88 7.10 22.76
CA VAL A 123 22.38 5.77 23.18
C VAL A 123 23.23 5.18 24.30
N ASN A 124 22.63 4.32 25.13
CA ASN A 124 23.29 3.61 26.24
C ASN A 124 23.81 2.22 25.85
N SER A 125 23.69 1.82 24.58
CA SER A 125 24.12 0.53 24.04
C SER A 125 25.38 0.63 23.18
N VAL A 126 25.93 -0.52 22.81
CA VAL A 126 27.21 -0.76 22.08
C VAL A 126 27.23 -0.21 20.63
N HIS A 127 26.33 0.70 20.28
CA HIS A 127 26.24 1.28 18.95
C HIS A 127 27.08 2.55 18.82
N ILE A 128 27.65 2.72 17.63
CA ILE A 128 28.52 3.81 17.19
C ILE A 128 27.82 5.16 17.42
N ARG A 129 28.52 6.06 18.13
CA ARG A 129 27.98 7.21 18.84
C ARG A 129 28.42 8.55 18.22
N TRP A 130 27.59 9.58 18.39
CA TRP A 130 28.03 10.97 18.36
C TRP A 130 28.94 11.30 19.57
N PRO A 131 30.16 11.85 19.37
CA PRO A 131 30.98 12.30 20.49
C PRO A 131 30.22 13.38 21.27
N LYS A 132 30.24 13.29 22.61
CA LYS A 132 29.57 14.22 23.54
C LYS A 132 30.21 15.62 23.48
N VAL A 133 30.02 16.33 22.39
CA VAL A 133 30.41 17.73 22.23
C VAL A 133 29.17 18.51 21.81
N ASN A 134 28.54 19.15 22.81
CA ASN A 134 27.63 20.30 22.71
C ASN A 134 26.47 20.27 21.68
N GLY A 135 25.83 19.13 21.44
CA GLY A 135 24.57 19.12 20.69
C GLY A 135 23.93 17.74 20.69
N LYS A 136 22.60 17.69 20.88
CA LYS A 136 21.79 16.50 20.60
C LYS A 136 20.97 16.88 19.37
N MET A 137 21.33 16.44 18.16
CA MET A 137 20.58 16.82 16.95
C MET A 137 19.09 16.47 17.07
N VAL A 138 18.76 15.25 17.53
CA VAL A 138 17.38 14.86 17.82
C VAL A 138 16.74 15.80 18.85
N GLY A 139 17.46 16.21 19.89
CA GLY A 139 16.95 17.16 20.88
C GLY A 139 16.93 18.63 20.46
N GLU A 140 17.51 18.98 19.31
CA GLU A 140 17.45 20.33 18.72
C GLU A 140 16.31 20.46 17.69
N MET A 141 15.77 19.33 17.22
CA MET A 141 14.63 19.29 16.29
C MET A 141 13.27 19.10 16.99
N PHE A 142 13.25 18.88 18.31
CA PHE A 142 12.05 18.74 19.15
C PHE A 142 12.09 19.76 20.29
#